data_AF-A0A6I4YJW0-F1
#
_entry.id   AF-A0A6I4YJW0-F1
#
_cell.length_a   1.000
_cell.length_b   1.000
_cell.length_c   1.000
_cell.angle_alpha   90.00
_cell.angle_beta   90.00
_cell.angle_gamma   90.00
#
_symmetry.space_group_name_H-M   'P 1'
#
loop_
_entity.id
_entity.type
_entity.pdbx_description
1 polymer ?
#
loop_
_entity_poly.entity_id
_entity_poly.type
_entity_poly.pdbx_seq_one_letter_code
_entity_poly.pdbx_strand_id
1 'polypeptide(L)'
;MAALGRATLGGGAVMWAWDDLRTVRDLPALERALVLRVVRAALALVLACLHVLFGLMCLLRPDLFEQFSSVYGGFHSVMPTVGWGWVTIGTGLSLLLFRSVPAMAAQFVSSVVMALIALIISVNTGPNTGTATYGFLSVLSFVTFGLTFGPWLGRQAWYVHLQGRVGGQCAR
;
A
#
# COMPACT_ATOMS: atom_id res chain seq x y z
N MET A 1 -35.99 -0.32 -26.76
CA MET A 1 -35.67 0.59 -25.63
C MET A 1 -34.76 -0.16 -24.68
N ALA A 2 -33.52 0.32 -24.58
CA ALA A 2 -32.36 -0.43 -24.10
C ALA A 2 -32.38 -0.63 -22.59
N ALA A 3 -32.01 -1.84 -22.17
CA ALA A 3 -31.69 -2.19 -20.79
C ALA A 3 -30.44 -1.40 -20.36
N LEU A 4 -30.61 -0.53 -19.36
CA LEU A 4 -29.52 0.12 -18.65
C LEU A 4 -28.76 -0.94 -17.83
N GLY A 5 -27.67 -1.45 -18.39
CA GLY A 5 -26.68 -2.24 -17.68
C GLY A 5 -25.99 -1.38 -16.61
N ARG A 6 -26.36 -1.61 -15.35
CA ARG A 6 -25.58 -1.18 -14.18
C ARG A 6 -24.28 -2.00 -14.13
N ALA A 7 -23.28 -1.58 -14.90
CA ALA A 7 -21.90 -1.96 -14.64
C ALA A 7 -21.35 -1.02 -13.55
N THR A 8 -21.63 -1.33 -12.28
CA THR A 8 -20.90 -0.72 -11.16
C THR A 8 -19.51 -1.35 -11.10
N LEU A 9 -18.55 -0.74 -11.79
CA LEU A 9 -17.13 -1.12 -11.90
C LEU A 9 -16.32 -1.08 -10.57
N GLY A 10 -16.97 -1.19 -9.42
CA GLY A 10 -16.31 -1.25 -8.11
C GLY A 10 -16.82 -2.35 -7.16
N GLY A 11 -18.04 -2.85 -7.37
CA GLY A 11 -18.65 -3.83 -6.45
C GLY A 11 -18.32 -5.29 -6.78
N GLY A 12 -18.30 -5.63 -8.07
CA GLY A 12 -18.10 -7.01 -8.53
C GLY A 12 -16.71 -7.58 -8.22
N ALA A 13 -15.66 -6.79 -8.44
CA ALA A 13 -14.28 -7.21 -8.16
C ALA A 13 -14.01 -7.35 -6.65
N VAL A 14 -14.64 -6.51 -5.81
CA VAL A 14 -14.51 -6.59 -4.35
C VAL A 14 -15.26 -7.80 -3.79
N MET A 15 -16.45 -8.14 -4.31
CA MET A 15 -17.14 -9.36 -3.92
C MET A 15 -16.43 -10.63 -4.38
N TRP A 16 -15.85 -10.64 -5.58
CA TRP A 16 -15.03 -11.76 -6.06
C TRP A 16 -13.79 -11.97 -5.18
N ALA A 17 -13.06 -10.89 -4.88
CA ALA A 17 -11.91 -10.96 -3.97
C ALA A 17 -12.30 -11.39 -2.55
N TRP A 18 -13.53 -11.08 -2.11
CA TRP A 18 -14.03 -11.47 -0.79
C TRP A 18 -14.39 -12.97 -0.71
N ASP A 19 -15.00 -13.52 -1.76
CA ASP A 19 -15.28 -14.96 -1.82
C ASP A 19 -13.97 -15.77 -1.96
N ASP A 20 -12.99 -15.27 -2.70
CA ASP A 20 -11.64 -15.84 -2.75
C ASP A 20 -10.90 -15.75 -1.41
N LEU A 21 -11.16 -14.73 -0.58
CA LEU A 21 -10.58 -14.65 0.77
C LEU A 21 -11.19 -15.70 1.72
N ARG A 22 -12.45 -16.12 1.49
CA ARG A 22 -13.07 -17.21 2.25
C ARG A 22 -12.45 -18.55 1.89
N THR A 23 -12.21 -18.81 0.61
CA THR A 23 -11.56 -20.06 0.19
C THR A 23 -10.15 -20.19 0.76
N VAL A 24 -9.40 -19.08 0.88
CA VAL A 24 -8.09 -19.06 1.55
C VAL A 24 -8.17 -19.37 3.05
N ARG A 25 -9.29 -19.04 3.71
CA ARG A 25 -9.48 -19.32 5.14
C ARG A 25 -9.59 -20.82 5.42
N ASP A 26 -10.23 -21.54 4.51
CA ASP A 26 -10.53 -22.97 4.62
C ASP A 26 -9.35 -23.87 4.20
N LEU A 27 -8.29 -23.28 3.63
CA LEU A 27 -7.07 -24.02 3.30
C LEU A 27 -6.36 -24.57 4.55
N PRO A 28 -5.69 -25.74 4.44
CA PRO A 28 -4.74 -26.21 5.43
C PRO A 28 -3.71 -25.13 5.80
N ALA A 29 -3.28 -25.11 7.07
CA ALA A 29 -2.46 -24.02 7.60
C ALA A 29 -1.16 -23.76 6.80
N LEU A 30 -0.56 -24.82 6.25
CA LEU A 30 0.67 -24.74 5.45
C LEU A 30 0.43 -24.12 4.07
N GLU A 31 -0.67 -24.48 3.41
CA GLU A 31 -1.06 -23.91 2.11
C GLU A 31 -1.45 -22.44 2.24
N ARG A 32 -2.24 -22.09 3.26
CA ARG A 32 -2.56 -20.70 3.58
C ARG A 32 -1.31 -19.87 3.83
N ALA A 33 -0.34 -20.41 4.57
CA ALA A 33 0.93 -19.72 4.82
C ALA A 33 1.74 -19.51 3.53
N LEU A 34 1.72 -20.47 2.61
CA LEU A 34 2.38 -20.35 1.31
C LEU A 34 1.70 -19.28 0.44
N VAL A 35 0.37 -19.33 0.31
CA VAL A 35 -0.41 -18.35 -0.46
C VAL A 35 -0.15 -16.93 0.05
N LEU A 36 -0.23 -16.71 1.37
CA LEU A 36 0.03 -15.39 1.96
C LEU A 36 1.46 -14.89 1.71
N ARG A 37 2.46 -15.79 1.70
CA ARG A 37 3.85 -15.43 1.38
C ARG A 37 4.01 -15.00 -0.07
N VAL A 38 3.40 -15.75 -1.01
CA VAL A 38 3.45 -15.44 -2.45
C VAL A 38 2.72 -14.14 -2.74
N VAL A 39 1.50 -13.97 -2.23
CA VAL A 39 0.70 -12.74 -2.38
C VAL A 39 1.47 -11.54 -1.84
N ARG A 40 2.04 -11.65 -0.63
CA ARG A 40 2.85 -10.57 -0.06
C ARG A 40 4.07 -10.23 -0.92
N ALA A 41 4.77 -11.24 -1.44
CA ALA A 41 5.95 -11.03 -2.28
C ALA A 41 5.57 -10.36 -3.61
N ALA A 42 4.48 -10.81 -4.24
CA ALA A 42 3.96 -10.23 -5.47
C ALA A 42 3.52 -8.77 -5.25
N LEU A 43 2.79 -8.48 -4.18
CA LEU A 43 2.37 -7.13 -3.82
C LEU A 43 3.55 -6.21 -3.56
N ALA A 44 4.54 -6.67 -2.79
CA ALA A 44 5.75 -5.91 -2.52
C ALA A 44 6.53 -5.59 -3.81
N LEU A 45 6.62 -6.55 -4.74
CA LEU A 45 7.28 -6.37 -6.03
C LEU A 45 6.54 -5.34 -6.89
N VAL A 46 5.22 -5.46 -7.02
CA VAL A 46 4.40 -4.51 -7.80
C VAL A 46 4.52 -3.10 -7.22
N LEU A 47 4.38 -2.95 -5.91
CA LEU A 47 4.53 -1.65 -5.23
C LEU A 47 5.93 -1.08 -5.41
N ALA A 48 6.96 -1.90 -5.29
CA ALA A 48 8.33 -1.48 -5.51
C ALA A 48 8.55 -0.97 -6.94
N CYS A 49 8.09 -1.72 -7.94
CA CYS A 49 8.19 -1.33 -9.35
C CYS A 49 7.46 0.00 -9.62
N LEU A 50 6.27 0.19 -9.05
CA LEU A 50 5.52 1.45 -9.18
C LEU A 50 6.28 2.62 -8.58
N HIS A 51 6.85 2.46 -7.38
CA HIS A 51 7.66 3.49 -6.72
C HIS A 51 8.92 3.84 -7.51
N VAL A 52 9.66 2.82 -7.99
CA VAL A 52 10.87 3.04 -8.79
C VAL A 52 10.51 3.72 -10.10
N LEU A 53 9.46 3.29 -10.80
CA LEU A 53 9.05 3.87 -12.08
C LEU A 53 8.61 5.33 -11.91
N PHE A 54 7.76 5.61 -10.91
CA PHE A 54 7.35 6.98 -10.60
C PHE A 54 8.54 7.86 -10.25
N GLY A 55 9.46 7.35 -9.42
CA GLY A 55 10.63 8.13 -9.03
C GLY A 55 11.59 8.39 -10.19
N LEU A 56 11.78 7.42 -11.08
CA LEU A 56 12.52 7.63 -12.33
C LEU A 56 11.84 8.68 -13.22
N MET A 57 10.51 8.69 -13.33
CA MET A 57 9.81 9.74 -14.07
C MET A 57 10.07 11.12 -13.48
N CYS A 58 10.04 11.27 -12.14
CA CYS A 58 10.36 12.53 -11.48
C CYS A 58 11.81 12.98 -11.68
N LEU A 59 12.77 12.05 -11.71
CA LEU A 59 14.18 12.38 -11.95
C LEU A 59 14.46 12.73 -13.42
N LEU A 60 13.84 11.99 -14.36
CA LEU A 60 14.04 12.19 -15.80
C LEU A 60 13.25 13.39 -16.34
N ARG A 61 12.20 13.82 -15.63
CA ARG A 61 11.36 14.99 -15.96
C ARG A 61 11.20 15.88 -14.73
N PRO A 62 12.21 16.68 -14.37
CA PRO A 62 12.20 17.48 -13.15
C PRO A 62 11.09 18.57 -13.13
N ASP A 63 10.59 18.93 -14.30
CA ASP A 63 9.50 19.90 -14.53
C ASP A 63 8.11 19.25 -14.63
N LEU A 64 7.99 17.93 -14.40
CA LEU A 64 6.72 17.19 -14.53
C LEU A 64 5.57 17.84 -13.74
N PHE A 65 5.80 18.21 -12.47
CA PHE A 65 4.76 18.82 -11.65
C PHE A 65 4.40 20.25 -12.05
N GLU A 66 5.31 20.97 -12.71
CA GLU A 66 5.06 22.31 -13.23
C GLU A 66 4.23 22.24 -14.51
N GLN A 67 4.58 21.32 -15.42
CA GLN A 67 3.82 21.05 -16.65
C GLN A 67 2.37 20.62 -16.36
N PHE A 68 2.17 19.88 -15.27
CA PHE A 68 0.86 19.38 -14.84
C PHE A 68 0.41 20.04 -13.52
N SER A 69 0.66 21.34 -13.38
CA SER A 69 0.37 22.11 -12.16
C SER A 69 -1.10 22.09 -11.73
N SER A 70 -2.04 21.95 -12.67
CA SER A 70 -3.47 21.78 -12.35
C SER A 70 -3.77 20.51 -11.54
N VAL A 71 -2.93 19.47 -11.67
CA VAL A 71 -3.09 18.18 -10.99
C VAL A 71 -2.12 18.05 -9.82
N TYR A 72 -0.87 18.48 -10.00
CA TYR A 72 0.24 18.25 -9.07
C TYR A 72 0.77 19.53 -8.42
N GLY A 73 0.08 20.67 -8.52
CA GLY A 73 0.55 21.95 -7.99
C GLY A 73 0.90 21.95 -6.50
N GLY A 74 0.27 21.08 -5.71
CA GLY A 74 0.58 20.89 -4.28
C GLY A 74 1.85 20.06 -3.99
N PHE A 75 2.49 19.43 -4.97
CA PHE A 75 3.69 18.63 -4.73
C PHE A 75 4.92 19.49 -4.47
N HIS A 76 5.08 20.57 -5.23
CA HIS A 76 6.27 21.42 -5.18
C HIS A 76 6.36 22.23 -3.89
N SER A 77 5.21 22.52 -3.25
CA SER A 77 5.17 23.18 -1.94
C SER A 77 5.63 22.28 -0.80
N VAL A 78 5.56 20.95 -0.97
CA VAL A 78 6.06 19.98 -0.01
C VAL A 78 7.54 19.70 -0.23
N MET A 79 7.93 19.43 -1.49
CA MET A 79 9.30 19.11 -1.86
C MET A 79 9.48 19.25 -3.40
N PRO A 80 10.66 19.65 -3.91
CA PRO A 80 10.93 19.67 -5.34
C PRO A 80 10.70 18.31 -6.02
N THR A 81 10.31 18.29 -7.30
CA THR A 81 10.07 17.06 -8.09
C THR A 81 11.20 16.04 -7.97
N VAL A 82 12.45 16.50 -8.03
CA VAL A 82 13.64 15.66 -7.90
C VAL A 82 13.71 14.99 -6.51
N GLY A 83 13.33 15.71 -5.46
CA GLY A 83 13.26 15.16 -4.10
C GLY A 83 12.21 14.04 -4.00
N TRP A 84 11.05 14.21 -4.64
CA TRP A 84 10.03 13.16 -4.74
C TRP A 84 10.56 11.94 -5.47
N GLY A 85 11.36 12.15 -6.52
CA GLY A 85 12.07 11.08 -7.24
C GLY A 85 12.94 10.22 -6.33
N TRP A 86 13.78 10.85 -5.51
CA TRP A 86 14.65 10.13 -4.57
C TRP A 86 13.88 9.40 -3.46
N VAL A 87 12.86 10.04 -2.87
CA VAL A 87 12.04 9.42 -1.82
C VAL A 87 11.33 8.16 -2.34
N THR A 88 10.76 8.24 -3.53
CA THR A 88 10.01 7.11 -4.12
C THR A 88 10.93 6.00 -4.59
N ILE A 89 12.08 6.29 -5.22
CA ILE A 89 13.11 5.28 -5.52
C ILE A 89 13.61 4.61 -4.23
N GLY A 90 13.95 5.40 -3.21
CA GLY A 90 14.41 4.87 -1.92
C GLY A 90 13.37 3.96 -1.26
N THR A 91 12.09 4.33 -1.36
CA THR A 91 10.97 3.50 -0.88
C THR A 91 10.88 2.20 -1.68
N GLY A 92 10.89 2.27 -3.01
CA GLY A 92 10.82 1.10 -3.89
C GLY A 92 11.99 0.13 -3.71
N LEU A 93 13.22 0.65 -3.62
CA LEU A 93 14.40 -0.17 -3.33
C LEU A 93 14.33 -0.80 -1.94
N SER A 94 13.84 -0.06 -0.94
CA SER A 94 13.71 -0.60 0.42
C SER A 94 12.70 -1.75 0.49
N LEU A 95 11.63 -1.70 -0.32
CA LEU A 95 10.67 -2.80 -0.47
C LEU A 95 11.30 -4.06 -1.11
N LEU A 96 12.28 -3.89 -2.01
CA LEU A 96 12.96 -5.01 -2.68
C LEU A 96 14.07 -5.62 -1.82
N LEU A 97 14.86 -4.77 -1.16
CA LEU A 97 16.12 -5.17 -0.54
C LEU A 97 15.94 -5.68 0.89
N PHE A 98 14.98 -5.14 1.63
CA PHE A 98 14.80 -5.51 3.04
C PHE A 98 13.66 -6.51 3.23
N ARG A 99 13.84 -7.44 4.16
CA ARG A 99 12.83 -8.46 4.54
C ARG A 99 12.43 -8.42 6.02
N SER A 100 12.87 -7.40 6.74
CA SER A 100 12.71 -7.28 8.19
C SER A 100 12.06 -5.94 8.56
N VAL A 101 12.43 -5.35 9.70
CA VAL A 101 11.89 -4.07 10.20
C VAL A 101 11.96 -2.93 9.16
N PRO A 102 13.04 -2.77 8.38
CA PRO A 102 13.09 -1.72 7.35
C PRO A 102 12.06 -1.93 6.23
N ALA A 103 11.68 -3.17 5.93
CA ALA A 103 10.63 -3.47 4.94
C ALA A 103 9.25 -3.01 5.43
N MET A 104 8.97 -3.16 6.73
CA MET A 104 7.73 -2.67 7.34
C MET A 104 7.68 -1.15 7.32
N ALA A 105 8.79 -0.49 7.68
CA ALA A 105 8.90 0.96 7.58
C ALA A 105 8.69 1.45 6.14
N ALA A 106 9.29 0.78 5.15
CA ALA A 106 9.10 1.11 3.73
C ALA A 106 7.65 0.91 3.26
N GLN A 107 6.94 -0.13 3.73
CA GLN A 107 5.52 -0.34 3.40
C GLN A 107 4.61 0.72 4.02
N PHE A 108 4.92 1.15 5.25
CA PHE A 108 4.23 2.25 5.91
C PHE A 108 4.46 3.58 5.18
N VAL A 109 5.73 3.91 4.90
CA VAL A 109 6.09 5.11 4.13
C VAL A 109 5.44 5.08 2.74
N SER A 110 5.46 3.94 2.06
CA SER A 110 4.76 3.74 0.78
C SER A 110 3.26 4.06 0.88
N SER A 111 2.57 3.59 1.93
CA SER A 111 1.15 3.89 2.15
C SER A 111 0.92 5.39 2.36
N VAL A 112 1.74 6.02 3.21
CA VAL A 112 1.63 7.47 3.47
C VAL A 112 1.89 8.29 2.21
N VAL A 113 2.92 7.95 1.43
CA VAL A 113 3.23 8.61 0.16
C VAL A 113 2.07 8.52 -0.81
N MET A 114 1.50 7.32 -0.99
CA MET A 114 0.35 7.12 -1.89
C MET A 114 -0.90 7.85 -1.39
N ALA A 115 -1.15 7.87 -0.08
CA ALA A 115 -2.25 8.63 0.52
C ALA A 115 -2.08 10.14 0.29
N LEU A 116 -0.86 10.66 0.44
CA LEU A 116 -0.55 12.05 0.23
C LEU A 116 -0.70 12.43 -1.26
N ILE A 117 -0.27 11.57 -2.18
CA ILE A 117 -0.52 11.76 -3.61
C ILE A 117 -2.02 11.84 -3.90
N ALA A 118 -2.81 10.90 -3.37
CA ALA A 118 -4.26 10.88 -3.54
C ALA A 118 -4.92 12.16 -2.99
N LEU A 119 -4.47 12.62 -1.81
CA LEU A 119 -4.97 13.84 -1.19
C LEU A 119 -4.65 15.08 -2.03
N ILE A 120 -3.41 15.21 -2.51
CA ILE A 120 -3.01 16.36 -3.33
C ILE A 120 -3.83 16.40 -4.63
N ILE A 121 -3.99 15.27 -5.33
CA ILE A 121 -4.82 15.21 -6.53
C ILE A 121 -6.26 15.60 -6.20
N SER A 122 -6.82 15.05 -5.13
CA SER A 122 -8.20 15.33 -4.71
C SER A 122 -8.45 16.80 -4.37
N VAL A 123 -7.48 17.47 -3.73
CA VAL A 123 -7.59 18.89 -3.36
C VAL A 123 -7.53 19.78 -4.59
N ASN A 124 -6.69 19.47 -5.58
CA ASN A 124 -6.48 20.32 -6.76
C ASN A 124 -7.51 20.08 -7.87
N THR A 125 -8.01 18.85 -8.01
CA THR A 125 -8.84 18.44 -9.17
C THR A 125 -10.16 17.78 -8.78
N GLY A 126 -10.45 17.68 -7.48
CA GLY A 126 -11.58 16.90 -6.96
C GLY A 126 -11.34 15.38 -7.00
N PRO A 127 -12.27 14.58 -6.44
CA PRO A 127 -12.20 13.13 -6.52
C PRO A 127 -12.30 12.64 -7.96
N ASN A 128 -11.26 11.97 -8.44
CA ASN A 128 -11.20 11.40 -9.80
C ASN A 128 -10.48 10.04 -9.81
N THR A 129 -10.25 9.49 -11.01
CA THR A 129 -9.56 8.21 -11.18
C THR A 129 -8.15 8.20 -10.59
N GLY A 130 -7.43 9.32 -10.62
CA GLY A 130 -6.13 9.46 -9.97
C GLY A 130 -6.23 9.32 -8.46
N THR A 131 -7.12 10.10 -7.83
CA THR A 131 -7.42 9.99 -6.39
C THR A 131 -7.80 8.57 -6.00
N ALA A 132 -8.70 7.93 -6.76
CA ALA A 132 -9.12 6.55 -6.50
C ALA A 132 -7.96 5.55 -6.61
N THR A 133 -7.10 5.69 -7.63
CA THR A 133 -5.96 4.81 -7.88
C THR A 133 -4.94 4.90 -6.74
N TYR A 134 -4.49 6.10 -6.41
CA TYR A 134 -3.49 6.30 -5.36
C TYR A 134 -4.07 6.02 -3.96
N GLY A 135 -5.36 6.30 -3.74
CA GLY A 135 -6.07 5.91 -2.52
C GLY A 135 -6.13 4.40 -2.34
N PHE A 136 -6.46 3.66 -3.40
CA PHE A 136 -6.47 2.19 -3.40
C PHE A 136 -5.07 1.62 -3.15
N LEU A 137 -4.04 2.15 -3.82
CA LEU A 137 -2.64 1.74 -3.61
C LEU A 137 -2.17 2.01 -2.18
N SER A 138 -2.59 3.11 -1.57
CA SER A 138 -2.33 3.39 -0.16
C SER A 138 -2.91 2.31 0.76
N VAL A 139 -4.19 1.97 0.55
CA VAL A 139 -4.86 0.90 1.32
C VAL A 139 -4.14 -0.44 1.12
N LEU A 140 -3.79 -0.79 -0.12
CA LEU A 140 -3.08 -2.04 -0.43
C LEU A 140 -1.70 -2.10 0.24
N SER A 141 -0.97 -0.98 0.24
CA SER A 141 0.32 -0.86 0.93
C SER A 141 0.15 -1.01 2.45
N PHE A 142 -0.92 -0.45 3.03
CA PHE A 142 -1.24 -0.59 4.44
C PHE A 142 -1.66 -2.01 4.83
N VAL A 143 -2.43 -2.70 3.99
CA VAL A 143 -2.76 -4.13 4.17
C VAL A 143 -1.48 -4.97 4.16
N THR A 144 -0.57 -4.70 3.22
CA THR A 144 0.72 -5.40 3.14
C THR A 144 1.57 -5.16 4.40
N PHE A 145 1.55 -3.93 4.91
CA PHE A 145 2.16 -3.59 6.20
C PHE A 145 1.56 -4.43 7.34
N GLY A 146 0.24 -4.52 7.45
CA GLY A 146 -0.45 -5.33 8.47
C GLY A 146 -0.08 -6.81 8.40
N LEU A 147 0.00 -7.38 7.20
CA LEU A 147 0.43 -8.77 6.95
C LEU A 147 1.88 -9.04 7.36
N THR A 148 2.72 -8.00 7.41
CA THR A 148 4.13 -8.11 7.81
C THR A 148 4.31 -7.82 9.31
N PHE A 149 3.61 -6.81 9.81
CA PHE A 149 3.70 -6.30 11.17
C PHE A 149 3.15 -7.30 12.19
N GLY A 150 1.97 -7.89 11.95
CA GLY A 150 1.36 -8.83 12.89
C GLY A 150 2.27 -10.01 13.24
N PRO A 151 2.79 -10.77 12.24
CA PRO A 151 3.73 -11.85 12.50
C PRO A 151 5.05 -11.39 13.14
N TRP A 152 5.53 -10.19 12.82
CA TRP A 152 6.73 -9.64 13.45
C TRP A 152 6.50 -9.31 14.93
N LEU A 153 5.37 -8.69 15.24
CA LEU A 153 4.97 -8.31 16.60
C LEU A 153 4.82 -9.55 17.48
N GLY A 154 4.20 -10.60 16.96
CA GLY A 154 4.05 -11.90 17.66
C GLY A 154 5.37 -12.61 17.99
N ARG A 155 6.49 -12.23 17.37
CA ARG A 155 7.83 -12.75 17.71
C ARG A 155 8.57 -11.91 18.76
N GLN A 156 8.03 -10.77 19.16
CA GLN A 156 8.69 -9.89 20.13
C GLN A 156 8.45 -10.41 21.55
N ALA A 157 9.53 -10.71 22.28
CA ALA A 157 9.45 -11.27 23.64
C ALA A 157 8.63 -10.39 24.60
N TRP A 158 8.78 -9.07 24.49
CA TRP A 158 8.02 -8.10 25.30
C TRP A 158 6.51 -8.15 25.00
N TYR A 159 6.12 -8.38 23.74
CA TYR A 159 4.72 -8.45 23.33
C TYR A 159 4.06 -9.73 23.85
N VAL A 160 4.75 -10.86 23.72
CA VAL A 160 4.29 -12.15 24.28
C VAL A 160 4.12 -12.06 25.79
N HIS A 161 5.05 -11.40 26.48
CA HIS A 161 4.97 -11.17 27.92
C HIS A 161 3.76 -10.32 28.33
N LEU A 162 3.46 -9.25 27.57
CA LEU A 162 2.27 -8.42 27.80
C LEU A 162 0.97 -9.21 27.57
N GLN A 163 0.88 -9.99 26.50
CA GLN A 163 -0.31 -10.82 26.24
C GLN A 163 -0.53 -11.86 27.35
N GLY A 164 0.53 -12.48 27.86
CA GLY A 164 0.45 -13.42 28.97
C GLY A 164 -0.05 -12.77 30.28
N ARG A 165 0.34 -11.52 30.54
CA ARG A 165 -0.14 -10.76 31.71
C ARG A 165 -1.62 -10.35 31.59
N VAL A 166 -2.05 -9.90 30.42
CA VAL A 166 -3.45 -9.52 30.18
C VAL A 166 -4.36 -10.75 30.18
N GLY A 167 -3.95 -11.85 29.53
CA GLY A 167 -4.69 -13.12 29.52
C GLY A 167 -4.79 -13.77 30.91
N GLY A 168 -3.75 -13.65 31.74
CA GLY A 168 -3.76 -14.11 33.12
C GLY A 168 -4.59 -13.24 34.08
N GLN A 169 -4.90 -12.00 33.71
CA GLN A 169 -5.77 -11.10 34.47
C GLN A 169 -7.26 -11.31 34.17
N CYS A 170 -7.62 -11.77 32.97
CA CYS A 170 -9.01 -12.12 32.64
C CYS A 170 -9.43 -13.54 33.10
N ALA A 171 -8.49 -14.34 33.58
CA ALA A 171 -8.73 -15.70 34.10
C ALA A 171 -8.89 -15.76 35.64
N ARG A 172 -8.97 -14.60 36.32
CA ARG A 172 -9.25 -14.47 37.75
C ARG A 172 -10.54 -13.69 37.93
#